data_AF-A0A3D1TXM3-F1
#
_entry.id   AF-A0A3D1TXM3-F1
#
_cell.length_a   1.000
_cell.length_b   1.000
_cell.length_c   1.000
_cell.angle_alpha   90.00
_cell.angle_beta   90.00
_cell.angle_gamma   90.00
#
_symmetry.space_group_name_H-M   'P 1'
#
loop_
_entity.id
_entity.type
_entity.pdbx_description
1 polymer ?
#
loop_
_entity_poly.entity_id
_entity_poly.type
_entity_poly.pdbx_seq_one_letter_code
_entity_poly.pdbx_strand_id
1 'polypeptide(L)' 'ALAWLLGQAGVTSPIIGPRTVRQLEDNLGALEVQLDDEDRRRLNEVAPPGGVIVPYYEADFGPQPHRW' A
#
# COMPACT_ATOMS: atom_id res chain seq x y z
N ALA A 1 -4.66 6.99 -5.34
CA ALA A 1 -3.95 6.41 -4.18
C ALA A 1 -2.93 5.35 -4.60
N LEU A 2 -3.30 4.32 -5.37
CA LEU A 2 -2.39 3.23 -5.74
C LEU A 2 -1.13 3.70 -6.49
N ALA A 3 -1.25 4.68 -7.40
CA ALA A 3 -0.11 5.25 -8.12
C ALA A 3 0.98 5.83 -7.19
N TRP A 4 0.55 6.51 -6.10
CA TRP A 4 1.46 7.02 -5.08
C TRP A 4 2.11 5.88 -4.29
N LEU A 5 1.32 4.87 -3.90
CA LEU A 5 1.79 3.73 -3.11
C LEU A 5 2.82 2.88 -3.88
N LEU A 6 2.63 2.70 -5.19
CA LEU A 6 3.56 1.99 -6.08
C LEU A 6 4.94 2.66 -6.17
N GLY A 7 5.04 3.95 -5.90
CA GLY A 7 6.29 4.71 -5.91
C GLY A 7 7.01 4.77 -4.56
N GLN A 8 6.46 4.18 -3.50
CA GLN A 8 7.05 4.28 -2.16
C GLN A 8 8.21 3.30 -1.97
N ALA A 9 9.27 3.77 -1.32
CA ALA A 9 10.40 2.92 -0.96
C ALA A 9 9.95 1.81 0.01
N GLY A 10 10.35 0.57 -0.28
CA GLY A 10 10.00 -0.61 0.53
C GLY A 10 8.65 -1.25 0.20
N VAL A 11 7.87 -0.68 -0.73
CA VAL A 11 6.63 -1.30 -1.23
C VAL A 11 6.92 -2.06 -2.51
N THR A 12 6.82 -3.39 -2.47
CA THR A 12 7.05 -4.23 -3.66
C THR A 12 5.79 -4.40 -4.51
N SER A 13 4.63 -4.51 -3.86
CA SER A 13 3.32 -4.62 -4.52
C SER A 13 2.19 -4.28 -3.56
N PRO A 14 1.21 -3.44 -3.96
CA PRO A 14 0.01 -3.20 -3.17
C PRO A 14 -0.96 -4.38 -3.26
N ILE A 15 -1.47 -4.83 -2.10
CA ILE A 15 -2.57 -5.80 -2.04
C ILE A 15 -3.89 -5.03 -2.11
N ILE A 16 -4.72 -5.33 -3.12
CA ILE A 16 -6.01 -4.68 -3.33
C ILE A 16 -7.16 -5.69 -3.25
N GLY A 17 -8.29 -5.28 -2.67
CA GLY A 17 -9.48 -6.11 -2.50
C GLY A 17 -10.74 -5.49 -3.12
N PRO A 18 -10.80 -5.29 -4.46
CA PRO A 18 -12.01 -4.79 -5.12
C PRO A 18 -13.14 -5.81 -4.97
N ARG A 19 -14.37 -5.32 -4.74
CA ARG A 19 -15.58 -6.17 -4.62
C ARG A 19 -16.32 -6.34 -5.95
N THR A 20 -15.94 -5.58 -6.97
CA THR A 20 -16.53 -5.64 -8.32
C THR A 20 -15.44 -5.53 -9.38
N VAL A 21 -15.74 -6.02 -10.58
CA VAL A 21 -14.83 -5.91 -11.74
C VAL A 21 -14.56 -4.45 -12.09
N ARG A 22 -15.60 -3.59 -12.05
CA ARG A 22 -15.42 -2.16 -12.29
C ARG A 22 -14.42 -1.51 -11.33
N GLN A 23 -14.45 -1.88 -10.04
CA GLN A 23 -13.47 -1.37 -9.08
C GLN A 23 -12.05 -1.87 -9.38
N LEU A 24 -11.92 -3.11 -9.88
CA LEU A 24 -10.64 -3.63 -10.34
C LEU A 24 -10.13 -2.82 -11.54
N GLU A 25 -10.96 -2.59 -12.54
CA GLU A 25 -10.63 -1.77 -13.73
C GLU A 25 -10.24 -0.35 -13.34
N ASP A 26 -11.03 0.31 -12.48
CA ASP A 26 -10.72 1.64 -11.95
C ASP A 26 -9.37 1.66 -11.20
N ASN A 27 -9.06 0.61 -10.44
CA ASN A 27 -7.77 0.48 -9.74
C ASN A 27 -6.60 0.31 -10.72
N LEU A 28 -6.79 -0.42 -11.83
CA LEU A 28 -5.76 -0.62 -12.85
C LEU A 28 -5.37 0.67 -13.55
N GLY A 29 -6.30 1.63 -13.67
CA GLY A 29 -6.00 2.97 -14.19
C GLY A 29 -4.90 3.70 -13.42
N ALA A 30 -4.60 3.31 -12.17
CA ALA A 30 -3.49 3.86 -11.42
C ALA A 30 -2.11 3.62 -12.06
N LEU A 31 -1.97 2.63 -12.94
CA LEU A 31 -0.72 2.35 -13.66
C LEU A 31 -0.40 3.41 -14.71
N GLU A 32 -1.40 4.17 -15.16
CA GLU A 32 -1.25 5.22 -16.17
C GLU A 32 -1.00 6.59 -15.54
N VAL A 33 -1.22 6.73 -14.24
CA VAL A 33 -1.02 7.99 -13.51
C VAL A 33 0.45 8.20 -13.23
N GLN A 34 1.02 9.25 -13.84
CA GLN A 34 2.36 9.72 -13.54
C GLN A 34 2.30 10.83 -12.51
N LEU A 35 3.00 10.66 -11.39
CA LEU A 35 3.17 11.67 -10.36
C LEU A 35 4.59 12.21 -10.44
N ASP A 36 4.72 13.52 -10.56
CA ASP A 36 6.03 14.18 -10.49
C ASP A 36 6.54 14.28 -9.04
N ASP A 37 7.74 14.82 -8.87
CA ASP A 37 8.37 14.91 -7.55
C ASP A 37 7.68 15.91 -6.62
N GLU A 38 6.97 16.91 -7.17
CA GLU A 38 6.20 17.85 -6.37
C GLU A 38 4.90 17.22 -5.85
N ASP A 39 4.17 16.52 -6.71
CA ASP A 39 2.98 15.76 -6.34
C ASP A 39 3.31 14.71 -5.27
N ARG A 40 4.40 13.96 -5.46
CA ARG A 40 4.87 12.96 -4.49
C ARG A 40 5.21 13.60 -3.15
N ARG A 41 5.91 14.73 -3.16
CA ARG A 41 6.26 15.46 -1.93
C ARG A 41 5.01 15.90 -1.18
N ARG A 42 4.05 16.52 -1.87
CA ARG A 42 2.79 16.96 -1.26
C ARG A 42 1.98 15.80 -0.68
N LEU A 43 1.94 14.66 -1.36
CA LEU A 43 1.25 13.46 -0.86
C LEU A 43 1.95 12.88 0.38
N ASN A 44 3.29 12.84 0.38
CA ASN A 44 4.09 12.36 1.51
C ASN A 44 3.93 13.25 2.76
N GLU A 45 3.73 14.56 2.60
CA GLU A 45 3.48 15.48 3.72
C GLU A 45 2.17 15.19 4.45
N VAL A 46 1.13 14.78 3.72
CA VAL A 46 -0.18 14.46 4.29
C VAL A 46 -0.21 13.06 4.92
N ALA A 47 0.58 12.12 4.37
CA ALA A 47 0.64 10.73 4.82
C ALA A 47 2.10 10.28 4.98
N PRO A 48 2.81 10.74 6.04
CA PRO A 48 4.20 10.38 6.23
C PRO A 48 4.36 8.86 6.48
N PRO A 49 5.42 8.23 5.93
CA PRO A 49 5.72 6.82 6.20
C PRO A 49 5.81 6.54 7.70
N GLY A 50 5.19 5.44 8.16
CA GLY A 50 5.17 5.07 9.57
C GLY A 50 4.27 5.94 10.46
N GLY A 51 3.57 6.94 9.91
CA GLY A 51 2.69 7.82 10.67
C GLY A 51 1.43 7.13 11.22
N VAL A 52 1.05 5.97 10.66
CA VAL A 52 -0.09 5.19 11.11
C VAL A 52 0.29 3.72 11.21
N ILE A 53 0.43 3.24 12.44
CA ILE A 53 0.52 1.82 12.77
C ILE A 53 -0.85 1.43 13.34
N VAL A 54 -1.62 0.68 12.57
CA VAL A 54 -2.90 0.14 13.04
C VAL A 54 -2.63 -1.21 13.72
N PRO A 55 -3.08 -1.45 14.96
CA PRO A 55 -2.94 -2.75 15.62
C PRO A 55 -3.98 -3.73 15.04
N TYR A 56 -3.84 -4.06 13.75
CA TYR A 56 -4.81 -4.88 13.02
C TYR A 56 -4.60 -6.38 13.29
N TYR A 57 -3.45 -6.76 13.85
CA TYR A 57 -3.04 -8.15 14.02
C TYR A 57 -2.04 -8.27 15.18
N GLU A 58 -2.48 -8.69 16.36
CA GLU A 58 -1.60 -9.29 17.37
C GLU A 58 -1.39 -10.75 16.97
N ALA A 59 -0.32 -11.03 16.24
CA ALA A 59 0.12 -12.40 16.01
C ALA A 59 1.59 -12.53 16.38
N ASP A 60 1.91 -13.65 17.02
CA ASP A 60 3.27 -14.07 17.25
C ASP A 60 3.83 -14.63 15.93
N PHE A 61 4.58 -13.78 15.21
CA PHE A 61 5.35 -14.18 14.02
C PHE A 61 6.67 -14.86 14.40
N GLY A 62 6.86 -15.23 15.66
CA GLY A 62 7.98 -16.04 16.13
C GLY A 62 8.00 -17.44 15.53
N PRO A 63 9.07 -18.22 15.82
CA PRO A 63 9.19 -19.59 15.32
C PRO A 63 7.99 -20.43 15.77
N GLN A 64 7.41 -21.23 14.86
CA GLN A 64 6.27 -22.08 15.21
C GLN A 64 6.62 -22.97 16.43
N PRO A 65 5.88 -22.91 17.54
CA PRO A 65 6.24 -23.60 18.78
C PRO A 65 6.10 -25.12 18.67
N HIS A 66 5.31 -25.60 17.72
CA HIS A 66 5.14 -27.02 17.45
C HIS A 66 5.91 -27.38 16.18
N ARG A 67 7.10 -27.96 16.35
CA ARG A 67 7.75 -28.74 15.29
C ARG A 67 7.03 -30.09 15.22
N TRP A 68 6.52 -30.45 14.05
CA TRP A 68 6.22 -31.85 13.74
C TRP A 68 7.53 -32.61 13.52
#